data_AF-A0A8J7XHX0-F1
#
_entry.id   AF-A0A8J7XHX0-F1
#
_cell.length_a   1.000
_cell.length_b   1.000
_cell.length_c   1.000
_cell.angle_alpha   90.00
_cell.angle_beta   90.00
_cell.angle_gamma   90.00
#
_symmetry.space_group_name_H-M   'P 1'
#
loop_
_entity.id
_entity.type
_entity.pdbx_description
1 polymer ?
#
loop_
_entity_poly.entity_id
_entity_poly.type
_entity_poly.pdbx_seq_one_letter_code
_entity_poly.pdbx_strand_id
1 'polypeptide(L)'
;MPVRRQYIGIGIMAMIVSTAIVYLQATAPTGDPPLHVTVLRYPENLFGVREESPSLSLSMVCQQPIKRLDIRFISTVQAAVFPELVGSRMENVHDLLDIPPLSNLSTLFSSYGAEPRITSEDVEIENETLRIETINFDHSAGGILGSGAALLVYDFILNSTDHVVYCCTGMEDFFVIGGETLEYIGIEFNANITEYYSEERTGYLGIEERPEGGLIRLNDLVPGDVFSLTLRWHPNIKNVNEEAENILSGKFFIQRIEVTVDGEVVDLSLDPVVLTNLG
;
A
#
# COMPACT_ATOMS: atom_id res chain seq x y z
N MET A 1 -52.20 -16.21 45.19
CA MET A 1 -50.99 -17.05 45.35
C MET A 1 -49.79 -16.13 45.46
N PRO A 2 -48.97 -16.20 46.53
CA PRO A 2 -47.85 -15.28 46.69
C PRO A 2 -46.74 -15.65 45.70
N VAL A 3 -46.46 -14.76 44.74
CA VAL A 3 -45.30 -14.88 43.84
C VAL A 3 -44.06 -14.83 44.72
N ARG A 4 -43.33 -15.95 44.85
CA ARG A 4 -42.10 -16.00 45.66
C ARG A 4 -41.10 -15.00 45.07
N ARG A 5 -40.58 -14.10 45.90
CA ARG A 5 -39.55 -13.09 45.55
C ARG A 5 -38.35 -13.68 44.77
N GLN A 6 -38.09 -14.98 44.96
CA GLN A 6 -37.08 -15.74 44.20
C GLN A 6 -37.36 -15.77 42.68
N TYR A 7 -38.62 -15.89 42.24
CA TYR A 7 -38.97 -15.88 40.81
C TYR A 7 -38.81 -14.49 40.19
N ILE A 8 -39.02 -13.43 40.97
CA ILE A 8 -38.77 -12.05 40.53
C ILE A 8 -37.27 -11.83 40.37
N GLY A 9 -36.45 -12.31 41.31
CA GLY A 9 -34.99 -12.24 41.21
C GLY A 9 -34.43 -13.01 40.00
N ILE A 10 -34.94 -14.23 39.76
CA ILE A 10 -34.59 -15.02 38.57
C ILE A 10 -35.02 -14.32 37.28
N GLY A 11 -36.22 -13.73 37.25
CA GLY A 11 -36.71 -12.98 36.10
C GLY A 11 -35.85 -11.75 35.77
N ILE A 12 -35.42 -11.00 36.79
CA ILE A 12 -34.54 -9.84 36.61
C ILE A 12 -33.15 -10.28 36.13
N MET A 13 -32.57 -11.33 36.72
CA MET A 13 -31.27 -11.86 36.28
C MET A 13 -31.33 -12.39 34.84
N ALA A 14 -32.38 -13.11 34.47
CA ALA A 14 -32.59 -13.58 33.10
C ALA A 14 -32.71 -12.40 32.13
N MET A 15 -33.44 -11.35 32.50
CA MET A 15 -33.59 -10.16 31.66
C MET A 15 -32.24 -9.44 31.46
N ILE A 16 -31.47 -9.22 32.53
CA ILE A 16 -30.14 -8.60 32.45
C ILE A 16 -29.18 -9.43 31.59
N VAL A 17 -29.14 -10.74 31.80
CA VAL A 17 -28.25 -11.64 31.05
C VAL A 17 -28.67 -11.72 29.59
N SER A 18 -29.96 -11.83 29.28
CA SER A 18 -30.45 -11.82 27.90
C SER A 18 -30.19 -10.50 27.20
N THR A 19 -30.38 -9.36 27.87
CA THR A 19 -30.05 -8.04 27.30
C THR A 19 -28.55 -7.89 27.09
N ALA A 20 -27.72 -8.37 28.01
CA ALA A 20 -26.26 -8.35 27.85
C ALA A 20 -25.79 -9.25 26.70
N ILE A 21 -26.38 -10.44 26.53
CA ILE A 21 -26.06 -11.35 25.42
C ILE A 21 -26.50 -10.73 24.08
N VAL A 22 -27.70 -10.17 24.00
CA VAL A 22 -28.18 -9.50 22.78
C VAL A 22 -27.34 -8.28 22.47
N TYR A 23 -26.95 -7.49 23.47
CA TYR A 23 -26.05 -6.36 23.30
C TYR A 23 -24.68 -6.82 22.79
N LEU A 24 -24.07 -7.83 23.42
CA LEU A 24 -22.79 -8.39 23.00
C LEU A 24 -22.83 -9.03 21.61
N GLN A 25 -23.95 -9.64 21.22
CA GLN A 25 -24.14 -10.20 19.87
C GLN A 25 -24.43 -9.12 18.82
N ALA A 26 -25.11 -8.02 19.20
CA ALA A 26 -25.38 -6.89 18.31
C ALA A 26 -24.16 -5.97 18.16
N THR A 27 -23.28 -5.92 19.16
CA THR A 27 -21.98 -5.23 19.11
C THR A 27 -20.83 -6.17 18.80
N ALA A 28 -21.10 -7.45 18.54
CA ALA A 28 -20.09 -8.35 18.02
C ALA A 28 -19.73 -7.81 16.63
N PRO A 29 -18.44 -7.51 16.37
CA PRO A 29 -18.03 -7.12 15.04
C PRO A 29 -18.49 -8.22 14.09
N THR A 30 -19.33 -7.84 13.12
CA THR A 30 -19.59 -8.67 11.95
C THR A 30 -18.23 -9.08 11.42
N GLY A 31 -17.99 -10.39 11.28
CA GLY A 31 -16.68 -10.93 10.86
C GLY A 31 -16.29 -10.53 9.44
N ASP A 32 -17.14 -9.75 8.76
CA ASP A 32 -16.88 -9.19 7.45
C ASP A 32 -15.98 -7.95 7.58
N PRO A 33 -14.90 -7.85 6.77
CA PRO A 33 -14.01 -6.70 6.80
C PRO A 33 -14.77 -5.39 6.51
N PRO A 34 -14.31 -4.24 7.02
CA PRO A 34 -14.99 -2.95 6.86
C PRO A 34 -15.07 -2.49 5.39
N LEU A 35 -14.22 -3.06 4.53
CA LEU A 35 -14.15 -2.83 3.10
C LEU A 35 -14.19 -4.17 2.36
N HIS A 36 -14.76 -4.14 1.15
CA HIS A 36 -14.71 -5.25 0.22
C HIS A 36 -14.07 -4.80 -1.10
N VAL A 37 -13.01 -5.49 -1.52
CA VAL A 37 -12.35 -5.24 -2.81
C VAL A 37 -13.16 -5.92 -3.92
N THR A 38 -13.72 -5.12 -4.83
CA THR A 38 -14.54 -5.61 -5.95
C THR A 38 -13.73 -5.80 -7.22
N VAL A 39 -12.69 -4.99 -7.40
CA VAL A 39 -11.76 -5.08 -8.52
C VAL A 39 -10.36 -4.82 -7.99
N LEU A 40 -9.44 -5.73 -8.28
CA LEU A 40 -8.02 -5.50 -8.22
C LEU A 40 -7.42 -6.09 -9.48
N ARG A 41 -6.83 -5.24 -10.31
CA ARG A 41 -6.13 -5.66 -11.53
C ARG A 41 -4.83 -4.89 -11.62
N TYR A 42 -3.76 -5.64 -11.69
CA TYR A 42 -2.46 -5.13 -12.08
C TYR A 42 -2.21 -5.50 -13.54
N PRO A 43 -1.42 -4.72 -14.27
CA PRO A 43 -0.95 -5.16 -15.58
C PRO A 43 0.09 -6.26 -15.39
N GLU A 44 0.25 -7.14 -16.37
CA GLU A 44 1.27 -8.19 -16.32
C GLU A 44 2.69 -7.62 -16.57
N ASN A 45 2.77 -6.53 -17.33
CA ASN A 45 4.03 -5.93 -17.78
C ASN A 45 4.01 -4.42 -17.58
N LEU A 46 5.19 -3.86 -17.28
CA LEU A 46 5.36 -2.42 -17.10
C LEU A 46 5.25 -1.63 -18.41
N PHE A 47 5.55 -2.28 -19.53
CA PHE A 47 5.54 -1.71 -20.87
C PHE A 47 4.55 -2.49 -21.75
N GLY A 48 3.62 -1.77 -22.35
CA GLY A 48 2.65 -2.33 -23.29
C GLY A 48 3.21 -2.39 -24.71
N VAL A 49 2.61 -3.23 -25.55
CA VAL A 49 2.76 -3.11 -27.02
C VAL A 49 2.02 -1.84 -27.42
N ARG A 50 2.66 -0.99 -28.26
CA ARG A 50 2.33 0.40 -28.71
C ARG A 50 0.90 0.98 -28.64
N GLU A 51 -0.16 0.20 -28.50
CA GLU A 51 -1.56 0.65 -28.50
C GLU A 51 -2.29 0.54 -27.15
N GLU A 52 -1.76 -0.18 -26.15
CA GLU A 52 -2.37 -0.28 -24.81
C GLU A 52 -1.38 0.17 -23.71
N SER A 53 -1.64 1.31 -23.08
CA SER A 53 -0.91 1.74 -21.88
C SER A 53 -1.25 0.79 -20.72
N PRO A 54 -0.25 0.17 -20.07
CA PRO A 54 -0.45 -0.67 -18.89
C PRO A 54 -1.24 0.08 -17.82
N SER A 55 -2.14 -0.62 -17.14
CA SER A 55 -3.04 0.00 -16.16
C SER A 55 -3.26 -0.84 -14.91
N LEU A 56 -3.29 -0.16 -13.77
CA LEU A 56 -3.74 -0.70 -12.50
C LEU A 56 -5.17 -0.21 -12.25
N SER A 57 -6.05 -1.10 -11.81
CA SER A 57 -7.40 -0.76 -11.38
C SER A 57 -7.69 -1.34 -10.00
N LEU A 58 -8.15 -0.49 -9.10
CA LEU A 58 -8.62 -0.84 -7.75
C LEU A 58 -10.05 -0.33 -7.58
N SER A 59 -10.95 -1.15 -7.07
CA SER A 59 -12.28 -0.73 -6.66
C SER A 59 -12.65 -1.41 -5.34
N MET A 60 -13.22 -0.62 -4.44
CA MET A 60 -13.59 -1.03 -3.09
C MET A 60 -14.97 -0.48 -2.72
N VAL A 61 -15.70 -1.27 -1.93
CA VAL A 61 -17.01 -0.90 -1.41
C VAL A 61 -16.99 -0.93 0.11
N CYS A 62 -17.44 0.17 0.72
CA CYS A 62 -17.57 0.33 2.15
C CYS A 62 -18.70 -0.58 2.69
N GLN A 63 -18.37 -1.49 3.60
CA GLN A 63 -19.35 -2.41 4.21
C GLN A 63 -19.83 -1.91 5.57
N GLN A 64 -18.98 -1.18 6.29
CA GLN A 64 -19.24 -0.62 7.62
C GLN A 64 -18.95 0.88 7.61
N PRO A 65 -19.50 1.68 8.55
CA PRO A 65 -19.13 3.08 8.67
C PRO A 65 -17.64 3.23 9.00
N ILE A 66 -16.92 4.10 8.28
CA ILE A 66 -15.49 4.36 8.46
C ILE A 66 -15.28 5.86 8.63
N LYS A 67 -14.62 6.31 9.69
CA LYS A 67 -14.35 7.75 9.88
C LYS A 67 -13.25 8.23 8.97
N ARG A 68 -12.21 7.41 8.77
CA ARG A 68 -11.07 7.74 7.93
C ARG A 68 -10.55 6.49 7.25
N LEU A 69 -10.46 6.57 5.94
CA LEU A 69 -9.84 5.57 5.07
C LEU A 69 -8.60 6.20 4.42
N ASP A 70 -7.43 5.64 4.73
CA ASP A 70 -6.16 5.99 4.07
C ASP A 70 -5.77 4.81 3.17
N ILE A 71 -5.60 5.08 1.87
CA ILE A 71 -5.13 4.12 0.86
C ILE A 71 -3.76 4.62 0.40
N ARG A 72 -2.72 3.83 0.66
CA ARG A 72 -1.34 4.18 0.34
C ARG A 72 -0.82 3.30 -0.78
N PHE A 73 -0.20 3.93 -1.76
CA PHE A 73 0.53 3.26 -2.81
C PHE A 73 2.01 3.32 -2.50
N ILE A 74 2.68 2.17 -2.60
CA ILE A 74 4.12 2.05 -2.41
C ILE A 74 4.69 1.38 -3.64
N SER A 75 5.71 2.00 -4.23
CA SER A 75 6.35 1.52 -5.45
C SER A 75 7.84 1.40 -5.24
N THR A 76 8.41 0.22 -5.49
CA THR A 76 9.86 -0.01 -5.44
C THR A 76 10.38 -0.57 -6.75
N VAL A 77 11.64 -0.28 -7.04
CA VAL A 77 12.36 -0.72 -8.23
C VAL A 77 13.65 -1.41 -7.85
N GLN A 78 14.10 -2.33 -8.68
CA GLN A 78 15.37 -3.01 -8.45
C GLN A 78 16.51 -2.01 -8.24
N ALA A 79 17.17 -2.11 -7.09
CA ALA A 79 18.17 -1.16 -6.66
C ALA A 79 19.55 -1.48 -7.26
N ALA A 80 20.23 -0.46 -7.79
CA ALA A 80 21.61 -0.58 -8.25
C ALA A 80 22.64 -0.50 -7.10
N VAL A 81 22.23 0.00 -5.92
CA VAL A 81 23.13 0.42 -4.82
C VAL A 81 23.37 -0.69 -3.79
N PHE A 82 22.59 -1.77 -3.82
CA PHE A 82 22.68 -2.88 -2.86
C PHE A 82 23.12 -4.25 -3.44
N PRO A 83 23.94 -4.33 -4.51
CA PRO A 83 24.33 -5.62 -5.08
C PRO A 83 25.22 -6.44 -4.12
N GLU A 84 25.90 -5.80 -3.17
CA GLU A 84 26.74 -6.50 -2.18
C GLU A 84 25.95 -7.37 -1.19
N LEU A 85 24.66 -7.07 -1.02
CA LEU A 85 23.77 -7.86 -0.15
C LEU A 85 23.26 -9.12 -0.84
N VAL A 86 23.29 -9.17 -2.17
CA VAL A 86 22.82 -10.31 -2.93
C VAL A 86 23.67 -11.54 -2.61
N GLY A 87 23.02 -12.62 -2.19
CA GLY A 87 23.65 -13.84 -1.71
C GLY A 87 24.04 -13.83 -0.23
N SER A 88 23.72 -12.76 0.52
CA SER A 88 23.88 -12.73 1.99
C SER A 88 22.70 -13.43 2.67
N ARG A 89 22.99 -14.25 3.67
CA ARG A 89 21.99 -14.91 4.50
C ARG A 89 21.62 -14.03 5.69
N MET A 90 20.33 -13.89 5.95
CA MET A 90 19.81 -13.12 7.08
C MET A 90 19.09 -14.05 8.07
N GLU A 91 19.39 -13.92 9.37
CA GLU A 91 18.67 -14.66 10.42
C GLU A 91 17.48 -13.86 10.95
N ASN A 92 17.58 -12.53 10.96
CA ASN A 92 16.53 -11.61 11.35
C ASN A 92 16.47 -10.42 10.37
N VAL A 93 15.26 -10.00 10.01
CA VAL A 93 15.04 -8.80 9.20
C VAL A 93 15.61 -7.55 9.85
N HIS A 94 15.64 -7.47 11.18
CA HIS A 94 16.20 -6.33 11.90
C HIS A 94 17.70 -6.15 11.64
N ASP A 95 18.43 -7.22 11.29
CA ASP A 95 19.86 -7.14 10.99
C ASP A 95 20.14 -6.28 9.75
N LEU A 96 19.14 -6.10 8.87
CA LEU A 96 19.24 -5.19 7.73
C LEU A 96 19.41 -3.73 8.17
N LEU A 97 18.88 -3.36 9.33
CA LEU A 97 19.03 -2.00 9.87
C LEU A 97 20.48 -1.71 10.31
N ASP A 98 21.34 -2.72 10.44
CA ASP A 98 22.76 -2.54 10.78
C ASP A 98 23.65 -2.34 9.54
N ILE A 99 23.10 -2.46 8.34
CA ILE A 99 23.84 -2.28 7.08
C ILE A 99 24.20 -0.80 6.90
N PRO A 100 25.41 -0.42 6.46
CA PRO A 100 25.91 0.96 6.54
C PRO A 100 24.99 2.07 6.01
N PRO A 101 24.38 1.99 4.81
CA PRO A 101 23.38 2.98 4.39
C PRO A 101 22.09 2.97 5.23
N LEU A 102 21.57 1.81 5.62
CA LEU A 102 20.31 1.70 6.37
C LEU A 102 20.47 2.07 7.85
N SER A 103 21.59 1.73 8.46
CA SER A 103 21.93 2.11 9.84
C SER A 103 22.03 3.62 10.01
N ASN A 104 22.60 4.31 9.02
CA ASN A 104 22.62 5.77 8.98
C ASN A 104 21.21 6.35 8.92
N LEU A 105 20.33 5.81 8.07
CA LEU A 105 18.93 6.24 7.98
C LEU A 105 18.16 5.94 9.28
N SER A 106 18.26 4.72 9.79
CA SER A 106 17.62 4.31 11.05
C SER A 106 18.02 5.21 12.21
N THR A 107 19.33 5.50 12.34
CA THR A 107 19.84 6.44 13.35
C THR A 107 19.29 7.85 13.15
N LEU A 108 19.24 8.32 11.91
CA LEU A 108 18.69 9.63 11.56
C LEU A 108 17.22 9.74 11.96
N PHE A 109 16.36 8.80 11.53
CA PHE A 109 14.93 8.82 11.84
C PHE A 109 14.67 8.65 13.34
N SER A 110 15.40 7.76 14.01
CA SER A 110 15.30 7.57 15.45
C SER A 110 15.61 8.87 16.21
N SER A 111 16.53 9.71 15.72
CA SER A 111 16.82 11.01 16.32
C SER A 111 15.64 12.00 16.27
N TYR A 112 14.69 11.78 15.35
CA TYR A 112 13.44 12.52 15.23
C TYR A 112 12.25 11.81 15.89
N GLY A 113 12.47 10.69 16.60
CA GLY A 113 11.41 9.88 17.20
C GLY A 113 10.59 9.09 16.19
N ALA A 114 11.11 8.89 14.98
CA ALA A 114 10.52 8.07 13.93
C ALA A 114 11.25 6.72 13.86
N GLU A 115 10.50 5.63 13.69
CA GLU A 115 11.05 4.27 13.53
C GLU A 115 10.57 3.66 12.21
N PRO A 116 11.39 2.84 11.53
CA PRO A 116 10.94 2.15 10.33
C PRO A 116 9.84 1.14 10.66
N ARG A 117 8.86 1.01 9.78
CA ARG A 117 7.93 -0.11 9.81
C ARG A 117 8.53 -1.27 9.00
N ILE A 118 8.50 -2.47 9.56
CA ILE A 118 8.98 -3.68 8.91
C ILE A 118 7.82 -4.63 8.65
N THR A 119 7.69 -5.13 7.42
CA THR A 119 6.67 -6.12 7.03
C THR A 119 7.31 -7.26 6.26
N SER A 120 6.69 -8.45 6.34
CA SER A 120 7.14 -9.68 5.70
C SER A 120 5.96 -10.31 4.97
N GLU A 121 6.08 -10.52 3.67
CA GLU A 121 5.01 -11.06 2.81
C GLU A 121 5.59 -12.04 1.79
N ASP A 122 4.87 -13.11 1.48
CA ASP A 122 5.26 -14.05 0.43
C ASP A 122 4.78 -13.52 -0.93
N VAL A 123 5.61 -13.68 -1.96
CA VAL A 123 5.34 -13.22 -3.33
C VAL A 123 5.74 -14.29 -4.35
N GLU A 124 5.06 -14.32 -5.49
CA GLU A 124 5.44 -15.18 -6.61
C GLU A 124 6.29 -14.39 -7.62
N ILE A 125 7.53 -14.84 -7.86
CA ILE A 125 8.45 -14.27 -8.84
C ILE A 125 9.02 -15.42 -9.67
N GLU A 126 8.88 -15.36 -11.00
CA GLU A 126 9.42 -16.37 -11.92
C GLU A 126 8.97 -17.82 -11.61
N ASN A 127 7.76 -17.99 -11.04
CA ASN A 127 7.17 -19.24 -10.55
C ASN A 127 7.83 -19.81 -9.27
N GLU A 128 8.60 -18.99 -8.55
CA GLU A 128 9.11 -19.31 -7.23
C GLU A 128 8.39 -18.45 -6.18
N THR A 129 8.00 -19.07 -5.06
CA THR A 129 7.55 -18.33 -3.88
C THR A 129 8.78 -17.81 -3.14
N LEU A 130 8.94 -16.50 -3.14
CA LEU A 130 9.97 -15.78 -2.42
C LEU A 130 9.33 -14.95 -1.30
N ARG A 131 10.12 -14.52 -0.31
CA ARG A 131 9.65 -13.65 0.76
C ARG A 131 10.15 -12.23 0.53
N ILE A 132 9.27 -11.24 0.53
CA ILE A 132 9.64 -9.82 0.55
C ILE A 132 9.68 -9.35 2.00
N GLU A 133 10.83 -8.86 2.42
CA GLU A 133 10.99 -8.10 3.66
C GLU A 133 11.06 -6.62 3.31
N THR A 134 10.06 -5.86 3.73
CA THR A 134 9.99 -4.42 3.49
C THR A 134 10.44 -3.66 4.73
N ILE A 135 11.31 -2.67 4.56
CA ILE A 135 11.67 -1.67 5.56
C ILE A 135 11.19 -0.31 5.02
N ASN A 136 10.13 0.23 5.62
CA ASN A 136 9.49 1.48 5.20
C ASN A 136 9.78 2.59 6.23
N PHE A 137 10.60 3.57 5.82
CA PHE A 137 10.84 4.80 6.56
C PHE A 137 9.89 5.94 6.16
N ASP A 138 9.29 5.91 4.96
CA ASP A 138 8.37 6.95 4.49
C ASP A 138 7.18 7.12 5.43
N HIS A 139 6.61 6.00 5.88
CA HIS A 139 5.48 5.98 6.79
C HIS A 139 5.72 6.81 8.06
N SER A 140 6.94 6.77 8.60
CA SER A 140 7.33 7.48 9.81
C SER A 140 8.06 8.79 9.53
N ALA A 141 8.42 9.06 8.27
CA ALA A 141 9.12 10.27 7.86
C ALA A 141 8.27 11.53 8.01
N GLY A 142 6.94 11.47 7.88
CA GLY A 142 6.03 12.56 8.25
C GLY A 142 6.36 13.98 7.73
N GLY A 143 7.11 14.10 6.62
CA GLY A 143 7.63 15.37 6.10
C GLY A 143 8.93 15.92 6.73
N ILE A 144 9.63 15.14 7.57
CA ILE A 144 10.96 15.44 8.12
C ILE A 144 11.98 15.60 6.99
N LEU A 145 11.85 14.78 5.95
CA LEU A 145 12.63 14.90 4.73
C LEU A 145 11.76 15.69 3.75
N GLY A 146 12.18 16.92 3.46
CA GLY A 146 11.45 17.82 2.57
C GLY A 146 11.15 17.13 1.23
N SER A 147 9.98 17.44 0.67
CA SER A 147 9.47 16.94 -0.60
C SER A 147 10.56 16.96 -1.69
N GLY A 148 11.06 15.78 -2.03
CA GLY A 148 12.08 15.61 -3.07
C GLY A 148 12.87 14.31 -2.95
N ALA A 149 12.48 13.31 -3.72
CA ALA A 149 13.33 12.24 -4.27
C ALA A 149 14.00 11.22 -3.33
N ALA A 150 13.77 11.24 -2.01
CA ALA A 150 14.37 10.23 -1.14
C ALA A 150 13.67 8.86 -1.31
N LEU A 151 14.41 7.85 -1.76
CA LEU A 151 13.94 6.46 -1.73
C LEU A 151 14.05 5.94 -0.29
N LEU A 152 12.91 5.83 0.39
CA LEU A 152 12.81 5.54 1.83
C LEU A 152 12.08 4.22 2.12
N VAL A 153 11.69 3.50 1.08
CA VAL A 153 11.20 2.13 1.17
C VAL A 153 12.23 1.19 0.57
N TYR A 154 12.57 0.13 1.30
CA TYR A 154 13.56 -0.86 0.91
C TYR A 154 12.94 -2.25 0.97
N ASP A 155 12.98 -2.98 -0.15
CA ASP A 155 12.50 -4.36 -0.22
C ASP A 155 13.67 -5.30 -0.41
N PHE A 156 13.78 -6.28 0.47
CA PHE A 156 14.73 -7.38 0.35
C PHE A 156 13.96 -8.63 -0.01
N ILE A 157 14.22 -9.18 -1.18
CA ILE A 157 13.57 -10.39 -1.65
C ILE A 157 14.47 -11.57 -1.28
N LEU A 158 13.96 -12.48 -0.44
CA LEU A 158 14.68 -13.64 0.07
C LEU A 158 14.13 -14.93 -0.52
N ASN A 159 15.02 -15.88 -0.75
CA ASN A 159 14.63 -17.26 -1.08
C ASN A 159 14.31 -18.07 0.18
N SER A 160 13.91 -19.33 -0.01
CA SER A 160 13.56 -20.28 1.05
C SER A 160 14.69 -20.60 2.06
N THR A 161 15.91 -20.16 1.80
CA THR A 161 17.07 -20.32 2.69
C THR A 161 17.49 -19.02 3.38
N ASP A 162 16.64 -17.99 3.30
CA ASP A 162 16.85 -16.63 3.81
C ASP A 162 18.07 -15.93 3.18
N HIS A 163 18.45 -16.29 1.95
CA HIS A 163 19.42 -15.51 1.18
C HIS A 163 18.69 -14.43 0.39
N VAL A 164 19.22 -13.21 0.44
CA VAL A 164 18.75 -12.10 -0.40
C VAL A 164 19.09 -12.39 -1.86
N VAL A 165 18.07 -12.47 -2.71
CA VAL A 165 18.22 -12.69 -4.16
C VAL A 165 18.06 -11.38 -4.96
N TYR A 166 17.21 -10.48 -4.48
CA TYR A 166 17.03 -9.15 -5.08
C TYR A 166 16.87 -8.10 -3.99
N CYS A 167 17.25 -6.87 -4.32
CA CYS A 167 17.02 -5.70 -3.49
C CYS A 167 16.28 -4.67 -4.35
N CYS A 168 15.22 -4.07 -3.82
CA CYS A 168 14.52 -2.95 -4.42
C CYS A 168 14.49 -1.75 -3.48
N THR A 169 14.43 -0.56 -4.07
CA THR A 169 14.34 0.73 -3.38
C THR A 169 13.20 1.53 -3.99
N GLY A 170 12.50 2.30 -3.19
CA GLY A 170 11.31 3.01 -3.63
C GLY A 170 10.82 4.05 -2.65
N MET A 171 9.58 4.46 -2.85
CA MET A 171 8.91 5.46 -2.01
C MET A 171 7.39 5.20 -1.96
N GLU A 172 6.74 5.84 -1.01
CA GLU A 172 5.28 6.06 -1.04
C GLU A 172 4.95 7.04 -2.19
N ASP A 173 4.50 6.51 -3.33
CA ASP A 173 3.90 7.25 -4.46
C ASP A 173 3.00 6.29 -5.27
N PHE A 174 2.16 6.84 -6.15
CA PHE A 174 1.33 6.07 -7.09
C PHE A 174 2.15 5.22 -8.05
N PHE A 175 3.36 5.68 -8.37
CA PHE A 175 4.37 4.95 -9.13
C PHE A 175 5.74 5.59 -8.93
N VAL A 176 6.82 4.84 -9.18
CA VAL A 176 8.18 5.39 -9.10
C VAL A 176 8.35 6.55 -10.09
N ILE A 177 8.79 7.71 -9.59
CA ILE A 177 8.91 8.96 -10.36
C ILE A 177 7.59 9.28 -11.08
N GLY A 178 6.49 9.34 -10.33
CA GLY A 178 5.15 9.42 -10.90
C GLY A 178 4.94 10.58 -11.90
N GLY A 179 5.66 11.69 -11.75
CA GLY A 179 5.59 12.82 -12.67
C GLY A 179 6.12 12.52 -14.09
N GLU A 180 7.05 11.57 -14.23
CA GLU A 180 7.64 11.20 -15.52
C GLU A 180 7.03 9.91 -16.12
N THR A 181 6.41 9.07 -15.28
CA THR A 181 6.01 7.71 -15.65
C THR A 181 4.50 7.53 -15.78
N LEU A 182 3.70 8.28 -15.01
CA LEU A 182 2.25 8.18 -15.03
C LEU A 182 1.67 8.95 -16.21
N GLU A 183 0.86 8.29 -17.02
CA GLU A 183 0.06 8.96 -18.05
C GLU A 183 -1.17 9.62 -17.44
N TYR A 184 -1.81 8.90 -16.52
CA TYR A 184 -3.15 9.19 -16.02
C TYR A 184 -3.40 8.60 -14.63
N ILE A 185 -4.15 9.35 -13.83
CA ILE A 185 -4.76 8.88 -12.58
C ILE A 185 -6.24 9.29 -12.62
N GLY A 186 -7.13 8.32 -12.50
CA GLY A 186 -8.56 8.55 -12.29
C GLY A 186 -8.95 8.10 -10.89
N ILE A 187 -9.48 9.02 -10.09
CA ILE A 187 -10.01 8.75 -8.75
C ILE A 187 -11.51 9.00 -8.78
N GLU A 188 -12.30 7.97 -8.53
CA GLU A 188 -13.75 8.05 -8.45
C GLU A 188 -14.23 7.74 -7.03
N PHE A 189 -15.07 8.63 -6.49
CA PHE A 189 -15.78 8.40 -5.24
C PHE A 189 -17.26 8.75 -5.40
N ASN A 190 -18.15 7.76 -5.27
CA ASN A 190 -19.60 7.92 -5.40
C ASN A 190 -20.04 8.76 -6.62
N ALA A 191 -19.48 8.45 -7.80
CA ALA A 191 -19.68 9.12 -9.08
C ALA A 191 -19.00 10.50 -9.26
N ASN A 192 -18.26 11.00 -8.27
CA ASN A 192 -17.37 12.15 -8.46
C ASN A 192 -16.01 11.66 -8.95
N ILE A 193 -15.65 12.04 -10.18
CA ILE A 193 -14.40 11.65 -10.81
C ILE A 193 -13.46 12.84 -10.80
N THR A 194 -12.25 12.62 -10.30
CA THR A 194 -11.11 13.53 -10.44
C THR A 194 -10.05 12.86 -11.30
N GLU A 195 -9.66 13.53 -12.38
CA GLU A 195 -8.73 12.99 -13.36
C GLU A 195 -7.48 13.87 -13.48
N TYR A 196 -6.33 13.22 -13.44
CA TYR A 196 -5.02 13.83 -13.59
C TYR A 196 -4.34 13.26 -14.83
N TYR A 197 -3.73 14.14 -15.64
CA TYR A 197 -3.05 13.76 -16.89
C TYR A 197 -1.62 14.30 -16.92
N SER A 198 -0.71 13.52 -17.50
CA SER A 198 0.66 13.94 -17.81
C SER A 198 0.73 15.10 -18.81
N GLU A 199 -0.14 15.08 -19.82
CA GLU A 199 -0.25 16.17 -20.81
C GLU A 199 -1.28 17.20 -20.34
N GLU A 200 -0.93 18.49 -20.41
CA GLU A 200 -1.88 19.57 -20.15
C GLU A 200 -3.07 19.47 -21.12
N ARG A 201 -4.27 19.27 -20.55
CA ARG A 201 -5.53 19.26 -21.29
C ARG A 201 -6.47 20.28 -20.68
N THR A 202 -7.16 21.04 -21.54
CA THR A 202 -8.11 22.06 -21.08
C THR A 202 -9.25 21.41 -20.27
N GLY A 203 -9.39 21.80 -19.01
CA GLY A 203 -10.43 21.30 -18.11
C GLY A 203 -10.04 20.10 -17.23
N TYR A 204 -8.75 19.72 -17.23
CA TYR A 204 -8.21 18.62 -16.42
C TYR A 204 -7.07 19.10 -15.52
N LEU A 205 -6.78 18.35 -14.46
CA LEU A 205 -5.65 18.61 -13.57
C LEU A 205 -4.38 17.98 -14.14
N GLY A 206 -3.25 18.64 -13.91
CA GLY A 206 -1.93 18.09 -14.25
C GLY A 206 -1.55 16.95 -13.31
N ILE A 207 -0.72 16.02 -13.79
CA ILE A 207 -0.22 14.90 -12.96
C ILE A 207 0.54 15.37 -11.72
N GLU A 208 1.13 16.57 -11.77
CA GLU A 208 1.80 17.23 -10.65
C GLU A 208 0.84 17.73 -9.56
N GLU A 209 -0.46 17.84 -9.87
CA GLU A 209 -1.50 18.23 -8.92
C GLU A 209 -2.14 17.01 -8.21
N ARG A 210 -1.65 15.80 -8.50
CA ARG A 210 -2.13 14.57 -7.85
C ARG A 210 -1.89 14.59 -6.34
N PRO A 211 -2.61 13.77 -5.55
CA PRO A 211 -2.32 13.62 -4.13
C PRO A 211 -0.84 13.27 -3.89
N GLU A 212 -0.17 14.04 -3.03
CA GLU A 212 1.25 13.81 -2.73
C GLU A 212 1.47 12.45 -2.04
N GLY A 213 2.62 11.84 -2.32
CA GLY A 213 3.07 10.63 -1.63
C GLY A 213 2.20 9.40 -1.87
N GLY A 214 1.44 9.34 -2.97
CA GLY A 214 0.61 8.18 -3.28
C GLY A 214 -0.47 7.90 -2.22
N LEU A 215 -0.90 8.92 -1.46
CA LEU A 215 -1.88 8.78 -0.40
C LEU A 215 -3.24 9.32 -0.84
N ILE A 216 -4.25 8.46 -0.81
CA ILE A 216 -5.64 8.87 -0.94
C ILE A 216 -6.31 8.77 0.42
N ARG A 217 -6.88 9.88 0.87
CA ARG A 217 -7.62 9.97 2.13
C ARG A 217 -9.09 10.29 1.87
N LEU A 218 -9.95 9.42 2.35
CA LEU A 218 -11.40 9.60 2.37
C LEU A 218 -11.88 9.66 3.83
N ASN A 219 -12.88 10.49 4.10
CA ASN A 219 -13.43 10.67 5.45
C ASN A 219 -14.93 10.44 5.47
N ASP A 220 -15.42 10.00 6.63
CA ASP A 220 -16.84 9.83 6.93
C ASP A 220 -17.59 8.96 5.91
N LEU A 221 -17.04 7.79 5.58
CA LEU A 221 -17.66 6.85 4.65
C LEU A 221 -18.81 6.11 5.32
N VAL A 222 -19.88 5.89 4.55
CA VAL A 222 -21.05 5.14 4.95
C VAL A 222 -21.16 3.82 4.17
N PRO A 223 -21.84 2.81 4.72
CA PRO A 223 -22.06 1.55 4.00
C PRO A 223 -22.69 1.78 2.62
N GLY A 224 -22.09 1.18 1.59
CA GLY A 224 -22.48 1.34 0.19
C GLY A 224 -21.68 2.37 -0.59
N ASP A 225 -20.85 3.19 0.09
CA ASP A 225 -19.92 4.09 -0.62
C ASP A 225 -18.93 3.29 -1.46
N VAL A 226 -18.68 3.77 -2.68
CA VAL A 226 -17.81 3.13 -3.67
C VAL A 226 -16.63 4.04 -3.97
N PHE A 227 -15.44 3.47 -3.85
CA PHE A 227 -14.19 4.06 -4.30
C PHE A 227 -13.63 3.25 -5.47
N SER A 228 -13.18 3.94 -6.51
CA SER A 228 -12.46 3.34 -7.62
C SER A 228 -11.26 4.18 -8.01
N LEU A 229 -10.18 3.53 -8.41
CA LEU A 229 -8.96 4.14 -8.88
C LEU A 229 -8.44 3.42 -10.11
N THR A 230 -8.03 4.20 -11.11
CA THR A 230 -7.34 3.71 -12.29
C THR A 230 -6.04 4.48 -12.48
N LEU A 231 -4.92 3.77 -12.54
CA LEU A 231 -3.61 4.33 -12.90
C LEU A 231 -3.25 3.82 -14.29
N ARG A 232 -2.73 4.68 -15.16
CA ARG A 232 -2.15 4.27 -16.44
C ARG A 232 -0.73 4.79 -16.57
N TRP A 233 0.15 3.93 -17.06
CA TRP A 233 1.57 4.24 -17.23
C TRP A 233 1.88 4.43 -18.71
N HIS A 234 2.60 5.50 -19.02
CA HIS A 234 3.13 5.71 -20.36
C HIS A 234 4.54 6.31 -20.26
N PRO A 235 5.50 5.55 -19.71
CA PRO A 235 6.88 5.99 -19.61
C PRO A 235 7.44 6.29 -21.00
N ASN A 236 7.57 7.57 -21.35
CA ASN A 236 8.18 8.01 -22.60
C ASN A 236 9.71 8.02 -22.44
N ILE A 237 10.32 6.84 -22.47
CA ILE A 237 11.77 6.63 -22.23
C ILE A 237 12.66 7.56 -23.09
N LYS A 238 12.16 8.09 -24.21
CA LYS A 238 12.94 9.01 -25.07
C LYS A 238 13.11 10.42 -24.49
N ASN A 239 12.26 10.83 -23.55
CA ASN A 239 12.22 12.18 -22.99
C ASN A 239 12.35 12.20 -21.45
N VAL A 240 12.48 11.03 -20.80
CA VAL A 240 12.75 10.96 -19.36
C VAL A 240 14.20 11.36 -19.09
N ASN A 241 14.47 11.82 -17.87
CA ASN A 241 15.84 12.15 -17.48
C ASN A 241 16.68 10.87 -17.27
N GLU A 242 18.01 11.01 -17.17
CA GLU A 242 18.93 9.85 -17.02
C GLU A 242 18.65 9.03 -15.75
N GLU A 243 18.21 9.68 -14.67
CA GLU A 243 17.86 9.02 -13.41
C GLU A 243 16.61 8.13 -13.57
N ALA A 244 15.58 8.66 -14.23
CA ALA A 244 14.36 7.94 -14.56
C ALA A 244 14.60 6.82 -15.56
N GLU A 245 15.45 7.01 -16.58
CA GLU A 245 15.83 5.95 -17.51
C GLU A 245 16.52 4.78 -16.78
N ASN A 246 17.46 5.09 -15.87
CA ASN A 246 18.14 4.08 -15.07
C ASN A 246 17.18 3.29 -14.17
N ILE A 247 16.24 3.99 -13.51
CA ILE A 247 15.20 3.37 -12.68
C ILE A 247 14.27 2.50 -13.53
N LEU A 248 13.85 3.00 -14.69
CA LEU A 248 12.97 2.30 -15.62
C LEU A 248 13.65 1.12 -16.32
N SER A 249 14.99 1.04 -16.31
CA SER A 249 15.74 -0.08 -16.87
C SER A 249 15.82 -1.31 -15.95
N GLY A 250 15.35 -1.19 -14.71
CA GLY A 250 15.31 -2.31 -13.75
C GLY A 250 14.48 -3.48 -14.26
N LYS A 251 14.81 -4.72 -13.84
CA LYS A 251 14.09 -5.93 -14.28
C LYS A 251 12.72 -6.07 -13.61
N PHE A 252 12.64 -5.64 -12.35
CA PHE A 252 11.48 -5.80 -11.49
C PHE A 252 11.01 -4.48 -10.91
N PHE A 253 9.70 -4.34 -10.84
CA PHE A 253 9.00 -3.25 -10.17
C PHE A 253 8.00 -3.89 -9.21
N ILE A 254 7.95 -3.45 -7.97
CA ILE A 254 7.02 -3.98 -6.98
C ILE A 254 6.04 -2.87 -6.65
N GLN A 255 4.75 -3.16 -6.82
CA GLN A 255 3.66 -2.28 -6.39
C GLN A 255 2.95 -2.90 -5.21
N ARG A 256 2.75 -2.10 -4.16
CA ARG A 256 2.01 -2.44 -2.96
C ARG A 256 0.90 -1.42 -2.72
N ILE A 257 -0.23 -1.91 -2.20
CA ILE A 257 -1.37 -1.08 -1.81
C ILE A 257 -1.69 -1.43 -0.36
N GLU A 258 -1.59 -0.44 0.51
CA GLU A 258 -1.90 -0.60 1.91
C GLU A 258 -3.13 0.20 2.29
N VAL A 259 -4.02 -0.44 3.04
CA VAL A 259 -5.28 0.17 3.45
C VAL A 259 -5.32 0.27 4.96
N THR A 260 -5.53 1.48 5.46
CA THR A 260 -5.70 1.77 6.88
C THR A 260 -7.11 2.33 7.11
N VAL A 261 -7.84 1.71 8.03
CA VAL A 261 -9.18 2.12 8.46
C VAL A 261 -9.10 2.62 9.89
N ASP A 262 -9.48 3.88 10.12
CA ASP A 262 -9.49 4.53 11.43
C ASP A 262 -8.15 4.45 12.20
N GLY A 263 -7.05 4.34 11.47
CA GLY A 263 -5.69 4.23 12.02
C GLY A 263 -5.15 2.80 12.15
N GLU A 264 -5.96 1.78 11.86
CA GLU A 264 -5.55 0.38 11.89
C GLU A 264 -5.37 -0.18 10.48
N VAL A 265 -4.29 -0.93 10.25
CA VAL A 265 -4.05 -1.61 8.97
C VAL A 265 -5.08 -2.72 8.83
N VAL A 266 -5.73 -2.78 7.67
CA VAL A 266 -6.72 -3.81 7.34
C VAL A 266 -6.12 -4.70 6.26
N ASP A 267 -6.06 -6.00 6.55
CA ASP A 267 -5.72 -7.00 5.55
C ASP A 267 -6.94 -7.21 4.63
N LEU A 268 -6.78 -6.78 3.38
CA LEU A 268 -7.74 -6.96 2.30
C LEU A 268 -7.23 -7.95 1.24
N SER A 269 -6.19 -8.72 1.57
CA SER A 269 -5.48 -9.62 0.65
C SER A 269 -5.01 -8.89 -0.61
N LEU A 270 -4.48 -7.68 -0.42
CA LEU A 270 -3.87 -6.86 -1.47
C LEU A 270 -2.39 -7.20 -1.56
N ASP A 271 -2.09 -8.42 -1.98
CA ASP A 271 -0.72 -8.93 -2.02
C ASP A 271 0.18 -8.02 -2.90
N PRO A 272 1.47 -7.85 -2.53
CA PRO A 272 2.44 -7.18 -3.38
C PRO A 272 2.48 -7.80 -4.77
N VAL A 273 2.51 -6.96 -5.81
CA VAL A 273 2.63 -7.45 -7.19
C VAL A 273 3.97 -7.07 -7.77
N VAL A 274 4.66 -8.08 -8.29
CA VAL A 274 5.91 -7.93 -9.03
C VAL A 274 5.58 -7.82 -10.51
N LEU A 275 5.85 -6.64 -11.06
CA LEU A 275 5.71 -6.30 -12.47
C LEU A 275 7.06 -6.48 -13.14
N THR A 276 7.05 -7.16 -14.29
CA THR A 276 8.27 -7.36 -15.06
C THR A 276 8.45 -6.28 -16.12
N ASN A 277 9.71 -5.90 -16.32
CA ASN A 277 10.10 -5.09 -17.45
C ASN A 277 10.34 -5.98 -18.67
N LEU A 278 9.34 -6.06 -19.54
CA LEU A 278 9.51 -6.63 -20.87
C LEU A 278 9.87 -5.50 -21.84
N GLY A 279 11.14 -5.08 -21.81
CA GLY A 279 11.72 -4.17 -22.81
C GLY A 279 11.74 -4.79 -24.21
#